data_AF-A0A2P8G2Z2-F1
#
_entry.id   AF-A0A2P8G2Z2-F1
#
_cell.length_a   1.000
_cell.length_b   1.000
_cell.length_c   1.000
_cell.angle_alpha   90.00
_cell.angle_beta   90.00
_cell.angle_gamma   90.00
#
_symmetry.space_group_name_H-M   'P 1'
#
loop_
_entity.id
_entity.type
_entity.pdbx_description
1 polymer ?
#
loop_
_entity_poly.entity_id
_entity_poly.type
_entity_poly.pdbx_seq_one_letter_code
_entity_poly.pdbx_strand_id
1 'polypeptide(L)'
;MQVNFFDAHHTQSSQETFGLYDKPYPERAPSYIMEEDKHDWIGIVNNPTKINADFYGLDHSLKIPVPPPNPDNKYIESLCDGMLKHGDNLAFVELKVWASDGKWIGVSTKQILNSVKLFAENHSFVGYNRVEGRICNKLKPALHKNCMHSQEKFHEAAVLYGFKGELVVKQEIDI
;
A
#
# COMPACT_ATOMS: atom_id res chain seq x y z
N MET A 1 -11.84 -18.59 4.15
CA MET A 1 -12.10 -17.66 5.27
C MET A 1 -12.27 -16.30 4.65
N GLN A 2 -13.34 -15.57 4.98
CA GLN A 2 -13.52 -14.22 4.46
C GLN A 2 -12.73 -13.26 5.35
N VAL A 3 -11.80 -12.51 4.77
CA VAL A 3 -10.95 -11.55 5.47
C VAL A 3 -11.46 -10.15 5.17
N ASN A 4 -11.86 -9.41 6.21
CA ASN A 4 -12.24 -8.03 6.06
C ASN A 4 -11.01 -7.11 6.16
N PHE A 5 -10.63 -6.44 5.06
CA PHE A 5 -9.47 -5.55 5.05
C PHE A 5 -9.69 -4.29 5.89
N PHE A 6 -10.95 -3.93 6.14
CA PHE A 6 -11.33 -2.78 6.96
C PHE A 6 -11.27 -3.06 8.47
N ASP A 7 -11.02 -4.32 8.88
CA ASP A 7 -10.79 -4.69 10.29
C ASP A 7 -9.32 -4.54 10.71
N ALA A 8 -8.44 -4.12 9.78
CA ALA A 8 -7.04 -3.87 10.06
C ALA A 8 -6.85 -2.64 10.97
N HIS A 9 -5.63 -2.43 11.49
CA HIS A 9 -5.30 -1.25 12.29
C HIS A 9 -5.66 0.04 11.53
N HIS A 10 -6.58 0.82 12.09
CA HIS A 10 -7.18 1.97 11.43
C HIS A 10 -6.76 3.28 12.09
N THR A 11 -6.31 4.21 11.26
CA THR A 11 -6.07 5.62 11.61
C THR A 11 -6.69 6.49 10.55
N GLN A 12 -6.98 7.75 10.89
CA GLN A 12 -7.61 8.68 9.95
C GLN A 12 -7.06 10.09 10.14
N SER A 13 -7.11 10.89 9.08
CA SER A 13 -6.76 12.30 9.12
C SER A 13 -7.52 13.08 8.06
N SER A 14 -7.75 14.36 8.36
CA SER A 14 -8.22 15.37 7.43
C SER A 14 -7.28 16.59 7.38
N GLN A 15 -6.04 16.44 7.87
CA GLN A 15 -5.04 17.50 7.81
C GLN A 15 -4.68 17.80 6.37
N GLU A 16 -4.24 19.03 6.12
CA GLU A 16 -3.76 19.47 4.80
C GLU A 16 -2.56 18.66 4.31
N THR A 17 -1.75 18.18 5.24
CA THR A 17 -0.65 17.26 4.97
C THR A 17 -0.42 16.38 6.18
N PHE A 18 -0.24 15.09 5.96
CA PHE A 18 0.11 14.13 7.01
C PHE A 18 1.03 13.05 6.46
N GLY A 19 1.70 12.33 7.36
CA GLY A 19 2.63 11.27 7.02
C GLY A 19 2.02 9.89 7.13
N LEU A 20 2.58 8.96 6.36
CA LEU A 20 2.45 7.52 6.58
C LEU A 20 3.77 7.01 7.17
N TYR A 21 3.66 6.27 8.26
CA TYR A 21 4.81 5.77 9.00
C TYR A 21 4.68 4.27 9.22
N ASP A 22 5.80 3.57 9.04
CA ASP A 22 5.97 2.17 9.37
C ASP A 22 7.10 2.04 10.40
N LYS A 23 6.84 1.28 11.46
CA LYS A 23 7.79 1.13 12.57
C LYS A 23 8.97 0.26 12.13
N PRO A 24 10.22 0.76 12.27
CA PRO A 24 11.38 -0.05 11.92
C PRO A 24 11.52 -1.26 12.86
N TYR A 25 12.19 -2.30 12.37
CA TYR A 25 12.64 -3.40 13.22
C TYR A 25 13.43 -2.89 14.44
N PRO A 26 13.23 -3.42 15.66
CA PRO A 26 12.47 -4.64 16.01
C PRO A 26 11.00 -4.43 16.40
N GLU A 27 10.51 -3.19 16.53
CA GLU A 27 9.15 -2.87 17.00
C GLU A 27 8.08 -3.03 15.92
N ARG A 28 8.10 -4.15 15.20
CA ARG A 28 7.17 -4.42 14.10
C ARG A 28 5.71 -4.28 14.56
N ALA A 29 5.01 -3.31 14.00
CA ALA A 29 3.61 -3.02 14.23
C ALA A 29 2.98 -2.58 12.90
N PRO A 30 1.64 -2.59 12.78
CA PRO A 30 0.99 -2.08 11.59
C PRO A 30 1.36 -0.62 11.32
N SER A 31 1.52 -0.29 10.03
CA SER A 31 1.73 1.09 9.61
C SER A 31 0.51 1.97 9.93
N TYR A 32 0.72 3.28 10.09
CA TYR A 32 -0.34 4.21 10.51
C TYR A 32 -0.10 5.65 10.03
N ILE A 33 -1.14 6.49 10.12
CA ILE A 33 -1.04 7.94 9.88
C ILE A 33 -0.35 8.64 11.06
N MET A 34 0.65 9.47 10.76
CA MET A 34 1.39 10.28 11.71
C MET A 34 1.30 11.77 11.33
N GLU A 35 0.72 12.60 12.19
CA GLU A 35 0.52 14.05 11.90
C GLU A 35 1.68 14.93 12.42
N GLU A 36 2.41 14.50 13.45
CA GLU A 36 3.35 15.35 14.17
C GLU A 36 4.78 15.27 13.61
N ASP A 37 5.41 14.10 13.69
CA ASP A 37 6.84 13.92 13.43
C ASP A 37 7.18 13.78 11.93
N LYS A 38 7.18 14.92 11.22
CA LYS A 38 7.48 15.01 9.78
C LYS A 38 8.81 14.38 9.36
N HIS A 39 9.77 14.33 10.27
CA HIS A 39 11.08 13.72 10.00
C HIS A 39 10.94 12.24 9.68
N ASP A 40 9.97 11.56 10.28
CA ASP A 40 9.83 10.11 10.20
C ASP A 40 8.92 9.64 9.07
N TRP A 41 8.16 10.55 8.47
CA TRP A 41 7.26 10.28 7.36
C TRP A 41 7.96 9.54 6.21
N ILE A 42 7.43 8.36 5.88
CA ILE A 42 7.91 7.55 4.76
C ILE A 42 7.09 7.89 3.53
N GLY A 43 5.76 7.84 3.64
CA GLY A 43 4.83 8.41 2.67
C GLY A 43 4.37 9.79 3.13
N ILE A 44 4.13 10.71 2.19
CA ILE A 44 3.58 12.04 2.47
C ILE A 44 2.25 12.15 1.74
N VAL A 45 1.17 12.41 2.45
CA VAL A 45 -0.14 12.62 1.83
C VAL A 45 -0.44 14.11 1.79
N ASN A 46 -0.58 14.66 0.59
CA ASN A 46 -1.01 16.02 0.36
C ASN A 46 -2.53 16.04 0.16
N ASN A 47 -3.23 16.72 1.06
CA ASN A 47 -4.68 16.76 1.12
C ASN A 47 -5.18 18.22 1.21
N PRO A 48 -4.94 19.04 0.17
CA PRO A 48 -5.27 20.47 0.20
C PRO A 48 -6.77 20.74 0.41
N THR A 49 -7.62 19.78 0.06
CA THR A 49 -9.07 19.86 0.21
C THR A 49 -9.57 19.45 1.59
N LYS A 50 -8.68 18.93 2.45
CA LYS A 50 -8.99 18.47 3.83
C LYS A 50 -10.11 17.44 3.86
N ILE A 51 -10.19 16.57 2.86
CA ILE A 51 -11.13 15.44 2.87
C ILE A 51 -10.70 14.42 3.92
N ASN A 52 -11.66 13.65 4.44
CA ASN A 52 -11.31 12.56 5.36
C ASN A 52 -10.58 11.45 4.60
N ALA A 53 -9.44 11.04 5.13
CA ALA A 53 -8.64 9.93 4.63
C ALA A 53 -8.49 8.88 5.72
N ASP A 54 -8.84 7.64 5.39
CA ASP A 54 -8.74 6.48 6.25
C ASP A 54 -7.55 5.63 5.82
N PHE A 55 -6.67 5.29 6.76
CA PHE A 55 -5.53 4.43 6.50
C PHE A 55 -5.60 3.17 7.35
N TYR A 56 -5.46 2.03 6.67
CA TYR A 56 -5.53 0.69 7.23
C TYR A 56 -4.16 0.04 7.11
N GLY A 57 -3.43 -0.11 8.22
CA GLY A 57 -2.15 -0.82 8.24
C GLY A 57 -2.37 -2.32 8.08
N LEU A 58 -2.08 -2.87 6.91
CA LEU A 58 -2.44 -4.24 6.55
C LEU A 58 -1.43 -5.26 7.05
N ASP A 59 -0.13 -5.02 6.78
CA ASP A 59 0.93 -5.85 7.33
C ASP A 59 0.90 -5.78 8.87
N HIS A 60 1.24 -6.89 9.51
CA HIS A 60 1.15 -7.09 10.95
C HIS A 60 -0.26 -7.00 11.58
N SER A 61 -1.29 -6.51 10.88
CA SER A 61 -2.70 -6.58 11.32
C SER A 61 -3.40 -7.84 10.83
N LEU A 62 -3.32 -8.12 9.53
CA LEU A 62 -4.06 -9.21 8.90
C LEU A 62 -3.17 -10.46 8.77
N LYS A 63 -3.59 -11.56 9.42
CA LYS A 63 -2.88 -12.85 9.36
C LYS A 63 -3.61 -13.80 8.43
N ILE A 64 -3.47 -13.59 7.12
CA ILE A 64 -4.11 -14.41 6.09
C ILE A 64 -3.27 -15.67 5.84
N PRO A 65 -3.79 -16.89 6.06
CA PRO A 65 -3.00 -18.11 5.86
C PRO A 65 -2.72 -18.43 4.39
N VAL A 66 -1.51 -18.92 4.09
CA VAL A 66 -1.19 -19.49 2.77
C VAL A 66 -1.78 -20.90 2.66
N PRO A 67 -2.58 -21.22 1.62
CA PRO A 67 -3.22 -22.51 1.47
C PRO A 67 -2.24 -23.60 1.00
N PRO A 68 -2.29 -24.84 1.56
CA PRO A 68 -1.43 -25.95 1.12
C PRO A 68 -1.59 -26.32 -0.36
N PRO A 69 -0.54 -26.83 -1.01
CA PRO A 69 0.82 -27.01 -0.48
C PRO A 69 1.58 -25.67 -0.44
N ASN A 70 2.32 -25.41 0.66
CA ASN A 70 3.08 -24.16 0.87
C ASN A 70 4.56 -24.41 0.51
N PRO A 71 4.96 -24.31 -0.77
CA PRO A 71 6.29 -24.74 -1.24
C PRO A 71 7.45 -23.97 -0.59
N ASP A 72 7.19 -22.76 -0.10
CA ASP A 72 8.20 -21.87 0.48
C ASP A 72 8.26 -21.91 2.01
N ASN A 73 7.58 -22.86 2.68
CA ASN A 73 7.39 -22.89 4.14
C ASN A 73 6.83 -21.56 4.72
N LYS A 74 6.14 -20.77 3.89
CA LYS A 74 5.40 -19.59 4.33
C LYS A 74 4.01 -20.01 4.76
N TYR A 75 3.58 -19.50 5.91
CA TYR A 75 2.28 -19.83 6.49
C TYR A 75 1.31 -18.65 6.45
N ILE A 76 1.81 -17.43 6.25
CA ILE A 76 1.04 -16.19 6.17
C ILE A 76 1.38 -15.48 4.86
N GLU A 77 0.36 -14.94 4.20
CA GLU A 77 0.46 -14.15 2.98
C GLU A 77 1.28 -12.87 3.22
N SER A 78 2.01 -12.45 2.19
CA SER A 78 2.72 -11.17 2.24
C SER A 78 1.81 -10.06 1.74
N LEU A 79 1.52 -9.09 2.60
CA LEU A 79 0.76 -7.89 2.24
C LEU A 79 1.69 -6.70 2.01
N CYS A 80 1.14 -5.64 1.43
CA CYS A 80 1.75 -4.33 1.50
C CYS A 80 1.51 -3.69 2.87
N ASP A 81 2.25 -2.63 3.18
CA ASP A 81 2.22 -2.02 4.50
C ASP A 81 0.83 -1.49 4.88
N GLY A 82 0.10 -0.89 3.93
CA GLY A 82 -1.23 -0.38 4.22
C GLY A 82 -2.11 -0.08 3.02
N MET A 83 -3.31 0.42 3.31
CA MET A 83 -4.33 0.83 2.35
C MET A 83 -4.92 2.18 2.75
N LEU A 84 -4.81 3.17 1.86
CA LEU A 84 -5.36 4.51 2.03
C LEU A 84 -6.66 4.64 1.25
N LYS A 85 -7.76 4.94 1.94
CA LYS A 85 -9.08 5.21 1.36
C LYS A 85 -9.41 6.69 1.53
N HIS A 86 -9.85 7.34 0.45
CA HIS A 86 -10.32 8.73 0.48
C HIS A 86 -11.43 8.91 -0.56
N GLY A 87 -12.62 9.34 -0.12
CA GLY A 87 -13.81 9.31 -0.96
C GLY A 87 -14.03 7.93 -1.60
N ASP A 88 -14.17 7.93 -2.93
CA ASP A 88 -14.32 6.75 -3.79
C ASP A 88 -12.99 6.29 -4.40
N ASN A 89 -11.85 6.64 -3.77
CA ASN A 89 -10.53 6.22 -4.23
C ASN A 89 -9.88 5.31 -3.18
N LEU A 90 -9.01 4.43 -3.67
CA LEU A 90 -8.24 3.51 -2.86
C LEU A 90 -6.79 3.49 -3.33
N ALA A 91 -5.83 3.46 -2.41
CA ALA A 91 -4.43 3.27 -2.73
C ALA A 91 -3.84 2.17 -1.84
N PHE A 92 -3.25 1.14 -2.45
CA PHE A 92 -2.44 0.14 -1.75
C PHE A 92 -1.02 0.68 -1.63
N VAL A 93 -0.55 0.86 -0.40
CA VAL A 93 0.67 1.60 -0.10
C VAL A 93 1.73 0.63 0.44
N GLU A 94 2.90 0.65 -0.21
CA GLU A 94 4.15 0.08 0.30
C GLU A 94 5.09 1.22 0.69
N LEU A 95 5.58 1.20 1.92
CA LEU A 95 6.48 2.16 2.53
C LEU A 95 7.92 1.62 2.51
N LYS A 96 8.86 2.45 2.04
CA LYS A 96 10.29 2.13 2.01
C LYS A 96 11.11 3.28 2.57
N VAL A 97 11.79 3.03 3.69
CA VAL A 97 12.81 3.95 4.23
C VAL A 97 14.07 3.93 3.37
N TRP A 98 14.50 2.74 2.94
CA TRP A 98 15.66 2.57 2.08
C TRP A 98 15.29 1.84 0.78
N ALA A 99 15.92 2.25 -0.32
CA ALA A 99 16.02 1.42 -1.51
C ALA A 99 17.32 0.61 -1.40
N SER A 100 17.23 -0.64 -0.96
CA SER A 100 18.36 -1.56 -1.12
C SER A 100 18.34 -2.14 -2.54
N ASP A 101 19.52 -2.19 -3.16
CA ASP A 101 19.85 -2.92 -4.39
C ASP A 101 18.83 -2.81 -5.57
N GLY A 102 19.05 -3.49 -6.70
CA GLY A 102 18.28 -3.22 -7.92
C GLY A 102 16.84 -3.76 -7.93
N LYS A 103 16.42 -4.51 -6.91
CA LYS A 103 15.22 -5.38 -6.94
C LYS A 103 14.06 -4.93 -6.07
N TRP A 104 14.24 -3.92 -5.21
CA TRP A 104 13.23 -3.54 -4.21
C TRP A 104 11.88 -3.14 -4.81
N ILE A 105 11.85 -2.49 -5.98
CA ILE A 105 10.60 -2.17 -6.69
C ILE A 105 9.85 -3.44 -7.04
N GLY A 106 10.52 -4.45 -7.60
CA GLY A 106 9.89 -5.71 -7.97
C GLY A 106 9.34 -6.49 -6.78
N VAL A 107 9.96 -6.36 -5.60
CA VAL A 107 9.45 -6.95 -4.34
C VAL A 107 8.22 -6.17 -3.85
N SER A 108 8.31 -4.84 -3.80
CA SER A 108 7.22 -3.94 -3.40
C SER A 108 5.98 -4.13 -4.29
N THR A 109 6.17 -4.22 -5.61
CA THR A 109 5.11 -4.51 -6.57
C THR A 109 4.45 -5.85 -6.29
N LYS A 110 5.19 -6.90 -5.92
CA LYS A 110 4.60 -8.20 -5.58
C LYS A 110 3.71 -8.11 -4.34
N GLN A 111 4.11 -7.36 -3.31
CA GLN A 111 3.32 -7.16 -2.10
C GLN A 111 2.02 -6.41 -2.38
N ILE A 112 2.09 -5.34 -3.19
CA ILE A 112 0.91 -4.60 -3.65
C ILE A 112 -0.02 -5.51 -4.46
N LEU A 113 0.49 -6.23 -5.46
CA LEU A 113 -0.31 -7.12 -6.30
C LEU A 113 -0.97 -8.25 -5.50
N ASN A 114 -0.25 -8.82 -4.53
CA ASN A 114 -0.82 -9.84 -3.66
C ASN A 114 -1.96 -9.28 -2.80
N SER A 115 -1.77 -8.07 -2.26
CA SER A 115 -2.81 -7.39 -1.47
C SER A 115 -4.03 -7.04 -2.31
N VAL A 116 -3.85 -6.57 -3.54
CA VAL A 116 -4.93 -6.31 -4.50
C VAL A 116 -5.70 -7.59 -4.81
N LYS A 117 -5.00 -8.69 -5.11
CA LYS A 117 -5.62 -10.00 -5.34
C LYS A 117 -6.47 -10.43 -4.14
N LEU A 118 -5.87 -10.45 -2.95
CA LEU A 118 -6.54 -10.88 -1.72
C LEU A 118 -7.71 -9.94 -1.37
N PHE A 119 -7.59 -8.64 -1.65
CA PHE A 119 -8.72 -7.72 -1.53
C PHE A 119 -9.85 -8.11 -2.50
N ALA A 120 -9.55 -8.35 -3.78
CA ALA A 120 -10.54 -8.72 -4.79
C ALA A 120 -11.28 -10.04 -4.47
N GLU A 121 -10.60 -10.97 -3.79
CA GLU A 121 -11.18 -12.24 -3.34
C GLU A 121 -12.16 -12.06 -2.17
N ASN A 122 -12.09 -10.94 -1.43
CA ASN A 122 -12.86 -10.71 -0.22
C ASN A 122 -13.79 -9.49 -0.27
N HIS A 123 -13.53 -8.55 -1.18
CA HIS A 123 -14.17 -7.25 -1.34
C HIS A 123 -14.38 -6.92 -2.81
N SER A 124 -15.37 -6.08 -3.10
CA SER A 124 -15.59 -5.59 -4.46
C SER A 124 -14.85 -4.28 -4.70
N PHE A 125 -14.31 -4.12 -5.92
CA PHE A 125 -13.85 -2.81 -6.40
C PHE A 125 -14.98 -1.94 -6.98
N VAL A 126 -16.21 -2.47 -7.05
CA VAL A 126 -17.37 -1.69 -7.51
C VAL A 126 -17.59 -0.50 -6.57
N GLY A 127 -17.70 0.69 -7.15
CA GLY A 127 -17.87 1.95 -6.41
C GLY A 127 -16.57 2.75 -6.25
N TYR A 128 -15.41 2.16 -6.52
CA TYR A 128 -14.15 2.93 -6.55
C TYR A 128 -13.93 3.55 -7.94
N ASN A 129 -13.70 4.86 -7.96
CA ASN A 129 -13.38 5.63 -9.17
C ASN A 129 -11.94 5.35 -9.64
N ARG A 130 -11.02 5.17 -8.68
CA ARG A 130 -9.60 4.92 -8.92
C ARG A 130 -9.00 4.04 -7.82
N VAL A 131 -8.21 3.06 -8.22
CA VAL A 131 -7.45 2.19 -7.33
C VAL A 131 -5.98 2.24 -7.73
N GLU A 132 -5.10 2.63 -6.83
CA GLU A 132 -3.69 2.83 -7.12
C GLU A 132 -2.78 1.87 -6.36
N GLY A 133 -1.63 1.58 -6.94
CA GLY A 133 -0.49 1.07 -6.20
C GLY A 133 0.49 2.21 -5.92
N ARG A 134 0.86 2.42 -4.66
CA ARG A 134 1.80 3.46 -4.24
C ARG A 134 3.00 2.82 -3.58
N ILE A 135 4.18 3.01 -4.17
CA ILE A 135 5.45 2.66 -3.53
C ILE A 135 6.09 3.96 -3.06
N CYS A 136 5.93 4.28 -1.79
CA CYS A 136 6.44 5.48 -1.15
C CYS A 136 7.86 5.26 -0.65
N ASN A 137 8.81 5.99 -1.22
CA ASN A 137 10.21 5.88 -0.83
C ASN A 137 10.73 7.20 -0.26
N LYS A 138 11.13 7.18 1.01
CA LYS A 138 11.62 8.34 1.75
C LYS A 138 12.90 8.95 1.15
N LEU A 139 13.76 8.13 0.53
CA LEU A 139 15.02 8.61 -0.07
C LEU A 139 14.84 9.30 -1.42
N LYS A 140 13.59 9.52 -1.87
CA LYS A 140 13.26 10.17 -3.15
C LYS A 140 14.15 9.65 -4.29
N PRO A 141 14.09 8.35 -4.57
CA PRO A 141 15.00 7.74 -5.52
C PRO A 141 14.84 8.46 -6.87
N ALA A 142 15.97 8.79 -7.52
CA ALA A 142 15.98 9.35 -8.86
C ALA A 142 15.48 8.29 -9.87
N LEU A 143 14.17 8.01 -9.87
CA LEU A 143 13.58 6.91 -10.62
C LEU A 143 13.07 7.39 -11.96
N HIS A 144 13.91 7.29 -12.98
CA HIS A 144 13.45 7.20 -14.36
C HIS A 144 13.79 5.88 -15.05
N LYS A 145 14.51 4.96 -14.39
CA LYS A 145 15.00 3.76 -15.08
C LYS A 145 14.48 2.49 -14.39
N ASN A 146 13.44 1.90 -15.03
CA ASN A 146 12.96 0.51 -14.90
C ASN A 146 11.73 0.20 -14.00
N CYS A 147 10.73 1.10 -13.89
CA CYS A 147 9.43 0.74 -13.30
C CYS A 147 8.41 0.16 -14.31
N MET A 148 8.66 0.24 -15.62
CA MET A 148 7.69 -0.12 -16.68
C MET A 148 7.08 -1.51 -16.46
N HIS A 149 7.91 -2.54 -16.24
CA HIS A 149 7.43 -3.91 -16.00
C HIS A 149 6.53 -4.03 -14.77
N SER A 150 6.75 -3.21 -13.74
CA SER A 150 5.89 -3.20 -12.55
C SER A 150 4.56 -2.50 -12.81
N GLN A 151 4.58 -1.43 -13.60
CA GLN A 151 3.37 -0.72 -14.03
C GLN A 151 2.51 -1.59 -14.95
N GLU A 152 3.12 -2.31 -15.88
CA GLU A 152 2.44 -3.28 -16.76
C GLU A 152 1.74 -4.36 -15.94
N LYS A 153 2.43 -4.98 -14.97
CA LYS A 153 1.80 -5.99 -14.09
C LYS A 153 0.64 -5.44 -13.26
N PHE A 154 0.75 -4.21 -12.77
CA PHE A 154 -0.35 -3.56 -12.05
C PHE A 154 -1.52 -3.27 -12.98
N HIS A 155 -1.25 -2.84 -14.21
CA HIS A 155 -2.26 -2.65 -15.23
C HIS A 155 -2.97 -3.97 -15.59
N GLU A 156 -2.24 -5.07 -15.76
CA GLU A 156 -2.82 -6.41 -15.96
C GLU A 156 -3.74 -6.81 -14.81
N ALA A 157 -3.34 -6.56 -13.56
CA ALA A 157 -4.19 -6.80 -12.39
C ALA A 157 -5.44 -5.90 -12.39
N ALA A 158 -5.30 -4.63 -12.78
CA ALA A 158 -6.42 -3.69 -12.90
C ALA A 158 -7.46 -4.18 -13.91
N VAL A 159 -7.00 -4.67 -15.07
CA VAL A 159 -7.87 -5.29 -16.08
C VAL A 159 -8.52 -6.56 -15.54
N LEU A 160 -7.75 -7.44 -14.90
CA LEU A 160 -8.24 -8.72 -14.38
C LEU A 160 -9.31 -8.55 -13.30
N TYR A 161 -9.13 -7.62 -12.37
CA TYR A 161 -10.04 -7.40 -11.24
C TYR A 161 -11.06 -6.27 -11.49
N GLY A 162 -11.04 -5.65 -12.67
CA GLY A 162 -12.07 -4.72 -13.12
C GLY A 162 -12.04 -3.33 -12.45
N PHE A 163 -10.85 -2.78 -12.22
CA PHE A 163 -10.69 -1.41 -11.69
C PHE A 163 -9.82 -0.53 -12.60
N LYS A 164 -9.91 0.79 -12.42
CA LYS A 164 -9.04 1.77 -13.09
C LYS A 164 -7.90 2.17 -12.17
N GLY A 165 -6.66 2.05 -12.62
CA GLY A 165 -5.52 2.23 -11.74
C GLY A 165 -4.16 2.27 -12.42
N GLU A 166 -3.19 2.78 -11.67
CA GLU A 166 -1.77 2.76 -12.04
C GLU A 166 -0.89 2.53 -10.80
N LEU A 167 0.35 2.08 -11.05
CA LEU A 167 1.39 1.98 -10.04
C LEU A 167 2.30 3.22 -10.12
N VAL A 168 2.43 3.93 -9.00
CA VAL A 168 3.25 5.13 -8.86
C VAL A 168 4.33 4.89 -7.82
N VAL A 169 5.58 5.23 -8.17
CA VAL A 169 6.72 5.18 -7.25
C VAL A 169 7.15 6.61 -6.93
N LYS A 170 6.68 7.13 -5.81
CA LYS A 170 6.88 8.52 -5.37
C LYS A 170 6.64 8.59 -3.87
N GLN A 171 7.39 9.43 -3.17
CA GLN A 171 7.18 9.63 -1.73
C GLN A 171 5.78 10.22 -1.45
N GLU A 172 5.38 11.18 -2.28
CA GLU A 172 4.14 11.93 -2.14
C GLU A 172 2.94 11.21 -2.80
N ILE A 173 1.80 11.24 -2.11
CA ILE A 173 0.47 10.83 -2.56
C ILE A 173 -0.41 12.09 -2.52
N ASP A 174 -1.04 12.42 -3.63
CA ASP A 174 -1.90 13.60 -3.75
C ASP A 174 -3.36 13.13 -3.75
N ILE A 175 -4.17 13.64 -2.80
CA ILE A 175 -5.57 13.22 -2.59
C ILE A 175 -6.58 14.37 -2.63
#